data_AF-A0A2K5EPU8-F1
#
_entry.id   AF-A0A2K5EPU8-F1
#
_cell.length_a   1.000
_cell.length_b   1.000
_cell.length_c   1.000
_cell.angle_alpha   90.00
_cell.angle_beta   90.00
_cell.angle_gamma   90.00
#
_symmetry.space_group_name_H-M   'P 1'
#
loop_
_entity.id
_entity.type
_entity.pdbx_description
1 polymer ?
#
loop_
_entity_poly.entity_id
_entity_poly.type
_entity_poly.pdbx_seq_one_letter_code
_entity_poly.pdbx_strand_id
1 'polypeptide(L)'
;STSVTPIFSRDMNEAKRRVHELYGAWYREVPHAAHSFQLHIAAKQGRDKVREMFMKNAHVTAPRVVDLLVIKGKMELEETIKIWKQPKDFLSKFYVGHDH
;
A
#
# COMPACT_ATOMS: atom_id res chain seq x y z
N SER A 1 4.53 -23.64 -25.68
CA SER A 1 4.67 -23.18 -24.29
C SER A 1 4.94 -21.69 -24.30
N THR A 2 3.97 -20.84 -23.92
CA THR A 2 4.16 -19.38 -23.92
C THR A 2 4.88 -18.96 -22.64
N SER A 3 6.21 -19.00 -22.66
CA SER A 3 7.02 -18.49 -21.55
C SER A 3 6.89 -16.98 -21.51
N VAL A 4 6.23 -16.45 -20.48
CA VAL A 4 6.13 -15.00 -20.27
C VAL A 4 7.16 -14.56 -19.24
N THR A 5 7.98 -13.58 -19.59
CA THR A 5 9.03 -13.02 -18.73
C THR A 5 8.43 -12.49 -17.41
N PRO A 6 8.96 -12.89 -16.24
CA PRO A 6 8.53 -12.35 -14.96
C PRO A 6 8.96 -10.88 -14.82
N ILE A 7 8.14 -10.07 -14.13
CA ILE A 7 8.46 -8.65 -13.86
C ILE A 7 9.52 -8.57 -12.76
N PHE A 8 9.27 -9.19 -11.60
CA PHE A 8 10.27 -9.32 -10.52
C PHE A 8 10.23 -10.68 -9.83
N SER A 9 9.04 -11.25 -9.65
CA SER A 9 8.83 -12.49 -8.90
C SER A 9 8.69 -13.67 -9.85
N ARG A 10 9.48 -14.72 -9.62
CA ARG A 10 9.40 -15.98 -10.38
C ARG A 10 8.23 -16.85 -9.92
N ASP A 11 7.82 -16.68 -8.67
CA ASP A 11 6.74 -17.41 -8.03
C ASP A 11 6.03 -16.57 -6.96
N MET A 12 4.97 -17.12 -6.35
CA MET A 12 4.15 -16.41 -5.36
C MET A 12 4.86 -16.17 -4.02
N ASN A 13 5.88 -16.93 -3.65
CA ASN A 13 6.59 -16.73 -2.38
C ASN A 13 7.43 -15.47 -2.43
N GLU A 14 8.11 -15.25 -3.55
CA GLU A 14 8.84 -14.01 -3.80
C GLU A 14 7.92 -12.78 -3.82
N ALA A 15 6.76 -12.90 -4.48
CA ALA A 15 5.75 -11.84 -4.51
C ALA A 15 5.21 -11.54 -3.10
N LYS A 16 4.89 -12.56 -2.31
CA LYS A 16 4.44 -12.42 -0.91
C LYS A 16 5.49 -11.71 -0.06
N ARG A 17 6.78 -12.06 -0.19
CA ARG A 17 7.85 -11.39 0.55
C ARG A 17 7.86 -9.88 0.29
N ARG A 18 7.75 -9.48 -0.97
CA ARG A 18 7.69 -8.07 -1.39
C ARG A 18 6.44 -7.36 -0.86
N VAL A 19 5.29 -8.04 -0.81
CA VAL A 19 4.07 -7.52 -0.19
C VAL A 19 4.27 -7.27 1.30
N HIS A 20 4.88 -8.20 2.05
CA HIS A 20 5.16 -8.04 3.47
C HIS A 20 6.13 -6.89 3.77
N GLU A 21 7.18 -6.75 2.96
CA GLU A 21 8.12 -5.62 3.04
C GLU A 21 7.39 -4.28 2.86
N LEU A 22 6.55 -4.18 1.82
CA LEU A 22 5.77 -2.98 1.54
C LEU A 22 4.74 -2.69 2.65
N TYR A 23 4.07 -3.72 3.18
CA TYR A 23 3.15 -3.59 4.31
C TYR A 23 3.85 -3.01 5.53
N GLY A 24 5.02 -3.54 5.88
CA GLY A 24 5.81 -3.05 7.01
C GLY A 24 6.28 -1.60 6.82
N ALA A 25 6.61 -1.21 5.59
CA ALA A 25 6.95 0.17 5.27
C ALA A 25 5.75 1.12 5.47
N TRP A 26 4.59 0.80 4.90
CA TRP A 26 3.36 1.59 5.11
C TRP A 26 2.93 1.65 6.57
N TYR A 27 3.02 0.53 7.30
CA TYR A 27 2.62 0.48 8.71
C TYR A 27 3.42 1.46 9.59
N ARG A 28 4.70 1.67 9.26
CA ARG A 28 5.57 2.64 9.92
C ARG A 28 5.32 4.06 9.43
N GLU A 29 5.09 4.24 8.13
CA GLU A 29 4.96 5.57 7.53
C GLU A 29 3.64 6.27 7.88
N VAL A 30 2.53 5.55 8.00
CA VAL A 30 1.21 6.19 8.18
C VAL A 30 1.12 7.14 9.38
N PRO A 31 1.62 6.80 10.58
CA PRO A 31 1.66 7.75 11.69
C PRO A 31 2.47 9.00 11.38
N HIS A 32 3.59 8.87 10.66
CA HIS A 32 4.42 10.02 10.24
C HIS A 32 3.68 10.88 9.23
N ALA A 33 3.09 10.27 8.19
CA ALA A 33 2.29 10.97 7.20
C ALA A 33 1.09 11.71 7.83
N ALA A 34 0.37 11.06 8.77
CA ALA A 34 -0.74 11.68 9.48
C ALA A 34 -0.30 12.92 10.27
N HIS A 35 0.87 12.88 10.90
CA HIS A 35 1.45 14.04 11.58
C HIS A 35 1.85 15.14 10.59
N SER A 36 2.58 14.80 9.52
CA SER A 36 3.02 15.74 8.49
C SER A 36 1.85 16.46 7.80
N PHE A 37 0.74 15.75 7.59
CA PHE A 37 -0.48 16.30 6.99
C PHE A 37 -1.44 16.92 8.03
N GLN A 38 -1.05 17.00 9.31
CA GLN A 38 -1.87 17.54 10.40
C GLN A 38 -3.26 16.89 10.52
N LEU A 39 -3.32 15.58 10.32
CA LEU A 39 -4.56 14.81 10.36
C LEU A 39 -4.89 14.37 11.78
N HIS A 40 -6.14 14.58 12.19
CA HIS A 40 -6.65 14.20 13.50
C HIS A 40 -7.12 12.74 13.51
N ILE A 41 -6.25 11.81 13.07
CA ILE A 41 -6.54 10.37 13.07
C ILE A 41 -5.63 9.63 14.06
N ALA A 42 -6.17 8.63 14.75
CA ALA A 42 -5.35 7.80 15.62
C ALA A 42 -4.42 6.90 14.78
N ALA A 43 -3.19 6.67 15.24
CA ALA A 43 -2.24 5.78 14.56
C ALA A 43 -2.81 4.38 14.31
N LYS A 44 -3.67 3.89 15.21
CA LYS A 44 -4.40 2.62 15.05
C LYS A 44 -5.34 2.66 13.84
N GLN A 45 -6.19 3.70 13.72
CA GLN A 45 -7.08 3.88 12.57
C GLN A 45 -6.28 3.94 11.27
N GLY A 46 -5.14 4.64 11.31
CA GLY A 46 -4.21 4.70 10.19
C GLY A 46 -3.75 3.31 9.73
N ARG A 47 -3.25 2.50 10.66
CA ARG A 47 -2.76 1.14 10.41
C ARG A 47 -3.86 0.18 10.00
N ASP A 48 -5.05 0.30 10.57
CA ASP A 48 -6.22 -0.49 10.21
C ASP A 48 -6.62 -0.23 8.75
N LYS A 49 -6.57 1.04 8.32
CA LYS A 49 -6.80 1.38 6.91
C LYS A 49 -5.74 0.80 5.97
N VAL A 50 -4.46 0.82 6.36
CA VAL A 50 -3.40 0.14 5.58
C VAL A 50 -3.75 -1.34 5.43
N ARG A 51 -4.12 -2.01 6.53
CA ARG A 51 -4.53 -3.42 6.47
C ARG A 51 -5.71 -3.63 5.52
N GLU A 52 -6.76 -2.82 5.61
CA GLU A 52 -7.92 -2.89 4.71
C GLU A 52 -7.50 -2.80 3.23
N MET A 53 -6.63 -1.85 2.88
CA MET A 53 -6.19 -1.63 1.50
C MET A 53 -5.39 -2.81 0.94
N PHE A 54 -4.57 -3.46 1.77
CA PHE A 54 -3.87 -4.69 1.38
C PHE A 54 -4.86 -5.86 1.22
N MET A 55 -5.83 -5.99 2.12
CA MET A 55 -6.83 -7.06 2.09
C MET A 55 -7.76 -6.99 0.87
N LYS A 56 -8.04 -5.78 0.34
CA LYS A 56 -8.79 -5.61 -0.93
C LYS A 56 -8.18 -6.40 -2.10
N ASN A 57 -6.87 -6.62 -2.08
CA ASN A 57 -6.13 -7.32 -3.13
C ASN A 57 -5.77 -8.77 -2.76
N ALA A 58 -6.27 -9.30 -1.64
CA ALA A 58 -5.91 -10.64 -1.16
C ALA A 58 -6.33 -11.78 -2.10
N HIS A 59 -7.30 -11.54 -2.99
CA HIS A 59 -7.79 -12.50 -3.98
C HIS A 59 -6.85 -12.67 -5.19
N VAL A 60 -5.82 -11.84 -5.33
CA VAL A 60 -4.90 -11.86 -6.47
C VAL A 60 -3.91 -13.03 -6.32
N THR A 61 -3.96 -13.97 -7.27
CA THR A 61 -3.12 -15.19 -7.26
C THR A 61 -2.02 -15.20 -8.31
N ALA A 62 -1.98 -14.21 -9.21
CA ALA A 62 -0.98 -14.10 -10.27
C ALA A 62 0.24 -13.29 -9.80
N PRO A 63 1.47 -13.87 -9.75
CA PRO A 63 2.66 -13.18 -9.24
C PRO A 63 2.95 -11.84 -9.91
N ARG A 64 2.76 -11.76 -11.24
CA ARG A 64 2.98 -10.53 -12.01
C ARG A 64 2.02 -9.40 -11.63
N VAL A 65 0.76 -9.74 -11.33
CA VAL A 65 -0.23 -8.74 -10.89
C VAL A 65 0.13 -8.26 -9.48
N VAL A 66 0.58 -9.17 -8.61
CA VAL A 66 1.07 -8.80 -7.28
C VAL A 66 2.30 -7.87 -7.39
N ASP A 67 3.25 -8.18 -8.27
CA ASP A 67 4.42 -7.30 -8.49
C ASP A 67 4.00 -5.90 -8.95
N LEU A 68 3.06 -5.79 -9.90
CA LEU A 68 2.55 -4.50 -10.35
C LEU A 68 1.87 -3.71 -9.21
N LEU A 69 1.09 -4.38 -8.37
CA LEU A 69 0.48 -3.77 -7.20
C LEU A 69 1.52 -3.31 -6.18
N VAL A 70 2.58 -4.08 -5.96
CA VAL A 70 3.71 -3.70 -5.10
C VAL A 70 4.44 -2.49 -5.66
N ILE A 71 4.73 -2.45 -6.97
CA ILE A 71 5.38 -1.30 -7.62
C ILE A 71 4.53 -0.05 -7.41
N LYS A 72 3.22 -0.13 -7.70
CA LYS A 72 2.29 0.97 -7.50
C LYS A 72 2.29 1.42 -6.03
N GLY A 73 2.18 0.50 -5.09
CA GLY A 73 2.17 0.83 -3.66
C GLY A 73 3.50 1.40 -3.15
N LYS A 74 4.64 1.05 -3.76
CA LYS A 74 5.96 1.66 -3.49
C LYS A 74 6.02 3.09 -4.02
N MET A 75 5.55 3.32 -5.25
CA MET A 75 5.46 4.68 -5.82
C MET A 75 4.60 5.57 -4.92
N GLU A 76 3.42 5.09 -4.52
CA GLU A 76 2.54 5.86 -3.65
C GLU A 76 3.13 6.16 -2.27
N LEU A 77 3.93 5.23 -1.74
CA LEU A 77 4.66 5.41 -0.48
C LEU A 77 5.73 6.50 -0.63
N GLU A 78 6.52 6.46 -1.70
CA GLU A 78 7.54 7.49 -1.95
C GLU A 78 6.93 8.88 -2.11
N GLU A 79 5.82 9.01 -2.84
CA GLU A 79 5.12 10.29 -2.98
C GLU A 79 4.58 10.80 -1.63
N THR A 80 4.21 9.88 -0.72
CA THR A 80 3.73 10.21 0.63
C THR A 80 4.89 10.70 1.50
N ILE A 81 6.01 9.95 1.52
CA ILE A 81 7.22 10.29 2.29
C ILE A 81 7.77 11.65 1.86
N LYS A 82 7.80 11.92 0.55
CA LYS A 82 8.32 13.18 -0.01
C LYS A 82 7.33 14.34 0.10
N ILE A 83 6.13 14.12 0.64
CA ILE A 83 5.06 15.13 0.73
C ILE A 83 4.75 15.73 -0.65
N TRP A 84 4.85 14.90 -1.69
CA TRP A 84 4.51 15.29 -3.06
C TRP A 84 3.00 15.21 -3.32
N LYS A 85 2.26 14.52 -2.45
CA LYS A 85 0.79 14.45 -2.50
C LYS A 85 0.14 15.55 -1.68
N GLN A 86 -1.03 16.00 -2.15
CA GLN A 86 -1.86 16.88 -1.35
C GLN A 86 -2.50 16.08 -0.18
N PRO A 87 -2.66 16.68 1.02
CA PRO A 87 -3.30 16.03 2.17
C PRO A 87 -4.65 15.41 1.84
N LYS A 88 -5.44 16.06 0.97
CA LYS A 88 -6.75 15.57 0.52
C LYS A 88 -6.68 14.19 -0.15
N ASP A 89 -5.62 13.91 -0.89
CA ASP A 89 -5.49 12.66 -1.64
C ASP A 89 -5.16 11.51 -0.68
N PHE A 90 -4.36 11.78 0.35
CA PHE A 90 -4.16 10.85 1.47
C PHE A 90 -5.49 10.66 2.22
N LEU A 91 -6.16 11.75 2.61
CA LEU A 91 -7.42 11.76 3.35
C LEU A 91 -8.52 10.97 2.66
N SER A 92 -8.64 11.08 1.33
CA SER A 92 -9.64 10.36 0.54
C SER A 92 -9.61 8.86 0.80
N LYS A 93 -8.42 8.29 1.04
CA LYS A 93 -8.28 6.85 1.33
C LYS A 93 -8.79 6.50 2.72
N PHE A 94 -8.74 7.41 3.68
CA PHE A 94 -9.18 7.17 5.05
C PHE A 94 -10.69 7.40 5.23
N TYR A 95 -11.25 8.42 4.57
CA TYR A 95 -12.64 8.85 4.84
C TYR A 95 -13.68 8.19 3.93
N VAL A 96 -13.33 7.77 2.71
CA VAL A 96 -14.28 7.14 1.75
C VAL A 96 -14.74 5.73 2.17
N GLY A 97 -14.39 5.26 3.38
CA GLY A 97 -14.84 3.98 3.94
C GLY A 97 -15.48 4.08 5.32
N HIS A 98 -15.85 5.28 5.77
CA HIS A 98 -16.45 5.51 7.10
C HIS A 98 -17.84 6.15 7.02
N ASP A 99 -18.54 5.90 5.90
CA ASP A 99 -19.98 6.14 5.75
C ASP A 99 -20.68 4.78 5.70
N HIS A 100 -21.01 4.24 6.86
CA HIS A 100 -22.00 3.18 7.06
C HIS A 100 -22.68 3.36 8.41
#